data_AF-A0A1U9NAI9-F1
#
_entry.id   AF-A0A1U9NAI9-F1
#
_cell.length_a   1.000
_cell.length_b   1.000
_cell.length_c   1.000
_cell.angle_alpha   90.00
_cell.angle_beta   90.00
_cell.angle_gamma   90.00
#
_symmetry.space_group_name_H-M   'P 1'
#
loop_
_entity.id
_entity.type
_entity.pdbx_description
1 polymer ?
#
loop_
_entity_poly.entity_id
_entity_poly.type
_entity_poly.pdbx_seq_one_letter_code
_entity_poly.pdbx_strand_id
1 'polypeptide(L)'
;MIDAHHHVWQLGANGCQWPTPDLRAIYRDVELPEFVAIARAAGVTGSVLVQSQPCDADTDYLLALAAESDFVKAVVGWVDLASPHAPARIARLMAPSPNGRASALRGLRPMLQSLPEDDWILRPELEPALAAMKHHGLALDALVYPRHLPYLVELARCHPTLPVVIDHGAKPPIAVSNQLAADWCDALAALAVLPNLYCKISGLPVEAGANQTPELLADYITQLVVLFGAERLMWGSDWPVLTLAANPRWATYSGWLDVVRMALSGVDPAAIEAIFGGTSAGVYGFT
;
A
#
# COMPACT_ATOMS: atom_id res chain seq x y z
N MET A 1 11.97 9.13 8.02
CA MET A 1 10.61 8.58 7.83
C MET A 1 10.41 8.32 6.35
N ILE A 2 9.79 7.19 6.01
CA ILE A 2 9.40 6.80 4.65
C ILE A 2 7.88 6.79 4.56
N ASP A 3 7.34 7.39 3.49
CA ASP A 3 5.94 7.20 3.13
C ASP A 3 5.79 5.95 2.27
N ALA A 4 5.27 4.86 2.83
CA ALA A 4 5.18 3.58 2.14
C ALA A 4 3.96 3.44 1.20
N HIS A 5 3.16 4.50 1.01
CA HIS A 5 2.00 4.42 0.13
C HIS A 5 1.56 5.81 -0.34
N HIS A 6 1.85 6.14 -1.60
CA HIS A 6 1.23 7.28 -2.28
C HIS A 6 1.09 7.00 -3.78
N HIS A 7 0.35 7.87 -4.46
CA HIS A 7 0.03 7.76 -5.87
C HIS A 7 0.33 9.06 -6.60
N VAL A 8 0.66 8.93 -7.88
CA VAL A 8 0.67 10.03 -8.86
C VAL A 8 0.01 9.52 -10.13
N TRP A 9 -0.54 10.44 -10.94
CA TRP A 9 -1.13 10.10 -12.23
C TRP A 9 -1.29 11.34 -13.10
N GLN A 10 -1.52 11.09 -14.39
CA GLN A 10 -1.85 12.10 -15.38
C GLN A 10 -3.11 11.68 -16.12
N LEU A 11 -4.16 12.49 -16.06
CA LEU A 11 -5.46 12.19 -16.65
C LEU A 11 -5.34 12.03 -18.18
N GLY A 12 -5.89 10.94 -18.70
CA GLY A 12 -5.85 10.63 -20.13
C GLY A 12 -4.50 10.14 -20.66
N ALA A 13 -3.47 10.00 -19.82
CA ALA A 13 -2.17 9.43 -20.17
C ALA A 13 -1.90 8.13 -19.39
N ASN A 14 -0.94 7.33 -19.85
CA ASN A 14 -0.43 6.14 -19.14
C ASN A 14 -1.51 5.13 -18.71
N GLY A 15 -2.62 5.05 -19.46
CA GLY A 15 -3.76 4.18 -19.13
C GLY A 15 -4.62 4.67 -17.96
N CYS A 16 -4.47 5.92 -17.53
CA CYS A 16 -5.24 6.54 -16.45
C CYS A 16 -6.73 6.62 -16.79
N GLN A 17 -7.54 5.80 -16.09
CA GLN A 17 -9.00 5.78 -16.17
C GLN A 17 -9.67 6.18 -14.85
N TRP A 18 -8.96 6.02 -13.74
CA TRP A 18 -9.34 6.50 -12.41
C TRP A 18 -8.31 7.53 -11.93
N PRO A 19 -8.66 8.60 -11.19
CA PRO A 19 -10.00 8.91 -10.67
C PRO A 19 -10.97 9.38 -11.76
N THR A 20 -12.26 9.23 -11.44
CA THR A 20 -13.38 9.69 -12.27
C THR A 20 -13.87 11.09 -11.81
N PRO A 21 -14.62 11.84 -12.65
CA PRO A 21 -15.02 13.23 -12.35
C PRO A 21 -15.82 13.45 -11.05
N ASP A 22 -16.44 12.41 -10.50
CA ASP A 22 -17.15 12.44 -9.21
C ASP A 22 -16.18 12.59 -8.02
N LEU A 23 -14.93 12.16 -8.16
CA LEU A 23 -13.88 12.30 -7.15
C LEU A 23 -13.17 13.66 -7.26
N ARG A 24 -13.96 14.74 -7.18
CA ARG A 24 -13.52 16.11 -7.53
C ARG A 24 -12.21 16.57 -6.89
N ALA A 25 -11.94 16.20 -5.63
CA ALA A 25 -10.73 16.62 -4.93
C ALA A 25 -9.44 16.09 -5.59
N ILE A 26 -9.54 14.95 -6.26
CA ILE A 26 -8.41 14.25 -6.86
C ILE A 26 -8.55 14.12 -8.40
N TYR A 27 -9.67 14.55 -8.99
CA TYR A 27 -9.87 14.56 -10.45
C TYR A 27 -9.07 15.68 -11.14
N ARG A 28 -7.75 15.52 -11.13
CA ARG A 28 -6.74 16.38 -11.75
C ARG A 28 -5.46 15.58 -11.95
N ASP A 29 -4.50 16.15 -12.67
CA ASP A 29 -3.13 15.62 -12.64
C ASP A 29 -2.54 15.78 -11.25
N VAL A 30 -1.82 14.75 -10.82
CA VAL A 30 -1.17 14.67 -9.52
C VAL A 30 0.27 14.31 -9.78
N GLU A 31 1.17 15.27 -9.58
CA GLU A 31 2.57 15.13 -9.98
C GLU A 31 3.50 14.82 -8.81
N LEU A 32 4.57 14.09 -9.10
CA LEU A 32 5.57 13.71 -8.08
C LEU A 32 6.21 14.91 -7.37
N PRO A 33 6.57 16.04 -8.04
CA PRO A 33 7.14 17.19 -7.35
C PRO A 33 6.20 17.81 -6.30
N GLU A 34 4.89 17.80 -6.54
CA GLU A 34 3.89 18.26 -5.58
C GLU A 34 3.91 17.40 -4.32
N PHE A 35 3.83 16.08 -4.49
CA PHE A 35 3.92 15.13 -3.38
C PHE A 35 5.23 15.30 -2.59
N VAL A 36 6.37 15.37 -3.28
CA VAL A 36 7.70 15.50 -2.64
C VAL A 36 7.77 16.75 -1.77
N ALA A 37 7.20 17.88 -2.21
CA ALA A 37 7.17 19.10 -1.42
C ALA A 37 6.37 18.93 -0.12
N ILE A 38 5.18 18.32 -0.19
CA ILE A 38 4.30 18.05 0.96
C ILE A 38 4.98 17.08 1.93
N ALA A 39 5.50 15.97 1.41
CA ALA A 39 6.12 14.92 2.21
C ALA A 39 7.38 15.43 2.94
N ARG A 40 8.24 16.20 2.27
CA ARG A 40 9.43 16.80 2.88
C ARG A 40 9.09 17.77 4.00
N ALA A 41 8.03 18.57 3.83
CA ALA A 41 7.56 19.47 4.89
C ALA A 41 7.14 18.72 6.16
N ALA A 42 6.71 17.45 6.04
CA ALA A 42 6.38 16.58 7.15
C ALA A 42 7.58 15.77 7.70
N GLY A 43 8.79 15.93 7.15
CA GLY A 43 9.99 15.21 7.55
C GLY A 43 10.19 13.84 6.89
N VAL A 44 9.46 13.56 5.80
CA VAL A 44 9.65 12.35 5.00
C VAL A 44 10.89 12.49 4.11
N THR A 45 11.71 11.44 4.06
CA THR A 45 12.98 11.41 3.37
C THR A 45 12.98 10.48 2.14
N GLY A 46 11.94 9.68 1.97
CA GLY A 46 11.75 8.83 0.82
C GLY A 46 10.33 8.25 0.77
N SER A 47 9.99 7.61 -0.34
CA SER A 47 8.64 7.08 -0.54
C SER A 47 8.60 5.79 -1.37
N VAL A 48 7.49 5.07 -1.23
CA VAL A 48 7.09 3.96 -2.09
C VAL A 48 5.93 4.45 -2.96
N LEU A 49 6.17 4.49 -4.27
CA LEU A 49 5.20 4.94 -5.25
C LEU A 49 4.37 3.74 -5.75
N VAL A 50 3.05 3.79 -5.62
CA VAL A 50 2.16 2.65 -5.85
C VAL A 50 1.28 2.89 -7.07
N GLN A 51 1.13 1.86 -7.91
CA GLN A 51 0.26 1.89 -9.10
C GLN A 51 -1.15 2.34 -8.76
N SER A 52 -1.77 3.14 -9.62
CA SER A 52 -3.15 3.60 -9.49
C SER A 52 -4.09 2.92 -10.50
N GLN A 53 -3.54 2.38 -11.60
CA GLN A 53 -4.32 1.78 -12.68
C GLN A 53 -4.00 0.29 -12.86
N PRO A 54 -5.00 -0.55 -13.21
CA PRO A 54 -4.76 -1.93 -13.65
C PRO A 54 -4.20 -1.95 -15.08
N CYS A 55 -3.06 -1.30 -15.31
CA CYS A 55 -2.47 -1.13 -16.63
C CYS A 55 -0.94 -1.19 -16.57
N ASP A 56 -0.34 -1.93 -17.51
CA ASP A 56 1.12 -2.00 -17.67
C ASP A 56 1.76 -0.62 -17.91
N ALA A 57 1.05 0.28 -18.60
CA ALA A 57 1.55 1.63 -18.89
C ALA A 57 1.70 2.49 -17.63
N ASP A 58 0.88 2.26 -16.59
CA ASP A 58 1.02 2.94 -15.30
C ASP A 58 2.31 2.50 -14.61
N THR A 59 2.61 1.19 -14.60
CA THR A 59 3.88 0.66 -14.08
C THR A 59 5.09 1.26 -14.79
N ASP A 60 5.06 1.32 -16.12
CA ASP A 60 6.16 1.89 -16.92
C ASP A 60 6.35 3.38 -16.60
N TYR A 61 5.25 4.12 -16.44
CA TYR A 61 5.28 5.53 -16.04
C TYR A 61 5.87 5.74 -14.64
N LEU A 62 5.43 4.98 -13.64
CA LEU A 62 5.95 5.11 -12.26
C LEU A 62 7.44 4.76 -12.18
N LEU A 63 7.90 3.76 -12.93
CA LEU A 63 9.32 3.41 -12.99
C LEU A 63 10.15 4.50 -13.69
N ALA A 64 9.61 5.14 -14.73
CA ALA A 64 10.26 6.27 -15.38
C ALA A 64 10.44 7.44 -14.39
N LEU A 65 9.38 7.79 -13.63
CA LEU A 65 9.48 8.80 -12.58
C LEU A 65 10.48 8.45 -11.49
N ALA A 66 10.50 7.19 -11.05
CA ALA A 66 11.45 6.72 -10.05
C ALA A 66 12.91 6.80 -10.54
N ALA A 67 13.14 6.60 -11.83
CA ALA A 67 14.47 6.72 -12.45
C ALA A 67 15.01 8.17 -12.43
N GLU A 68 14.14 9.16 -12.25
CA GLU A 68 14.49 10.60 -12.21
C GLU A 68 14.44 11.19 -10.79
N SER A 69 14.08 10.40 -9.78
CA SER A 69 13.91 10.89 -8.40
C SER A 69 14.53 9.96 -7.36
N ASP A 70 15.52 10.47 -6.63
CA ASP A 70 16.11 9.77 -5.47
C ASP A 70 15.18 9.72 -4.26
N PHE A 71 14.07 10.48 -4.30
CA PHE A 71 13.04 10.44 -3.26
C PHE A 71 12.16 9.19 -3.37
N VAL A 72 11.99 8.64 -4.57
CA VAL A 72 11.26 7.38 -4.78
C VAL A 72 12.22 6.22 -4.53
N LYS A 73 12.00 5.50 -3.44
CA LYS A 73 12.85 4.37 -3.01
C LYS A 73 12.41 3.05 -3.61
N ALA A 74 11.12 2.92 -3.87
CA ALA A 74 10.53 1.74 -4.48
C ALA A 74 9.28 2.09 -5.29
N VAL A 75 8.96 1.23 -6.25
CA VAL A 75 7.71 1.22 -7.00
C VAL A 75 7.00 -0.11 -6.73
N VAL A 76 5.71 -0.02 -6.38
CA VAL A 76 4.78 -1.14 -6.41
C VAL A 76 3.96 -1.00 -7.68
N GLY A 77 4.26 -1.84 -8.67
CA GLY A 77 3.66 -1.78 -10.00
C GLY A 77 2.40 -2.62 -10.14
N TRP A 78 1.87 -2.64 -11.36
CA TRP A 78 0.85 -3.57 -11.83
C TRP A 78 1.41 -4.44 -12.97
N VAL A 79 1.04 -5.71 -12.97
CA VAL A 79 1.17 -6.65 -14.09
C VAL A 79 -0.09 -7.51 -14.07
N ASP A 80 -0.63 -7.85 -15.23
CA ASP A 80 -1.70 -8.85 -15.32
C ASP A 80 -1.17 -10.22 -14.88
N LEU A 81 -1.34 -10.57 -13.61
CA LEU A 81 -0.82 -11.83 -13.05
C LEU A 81 -1.48 -13.08 -13.65
N ALA A 82 -2.67 -12.95 -14.25
CA ALA A 82 -3.35 -14.04 -14.94
C ALA A 82 -2.86 -14.24 -16.38
N SER A 83 -2.07 -13.31 -16.90
CA SER A 83 -1.50 -13.43 -18.25
C SER A 83 -0.40 -14.50 -18.28
N PRO A 84 -0.39 -15.39 -19.29
CA PRO A 84 0.74 -16.30 -19.50
C PRO A 84 2.06 -15.56 -19.79
N HIS A 85 1.99 -14.26 -20.11
CA HIS A 85 3.16 -13.41 -20.34
C HIS A 85 3.66 -12.69 -19.07
N ALA A 86 2.97 -12.81 -17.94
CA ALA A 86 3.35 -12.15 -16.69
C ALA A 86 4.79 -12.42 -16.26
N PRO A 87 5.32 -13.66 -16.30
CA PRO A 87 6.71 -13.91 -15.91
C PRO A 87 7.72 -13.15 -16.78
N ALA A 88 7.49 -13.11 -18.09
CA ALA A 88 8.36 -12.40 -19.04
C ALA A 88 8.28 -10.88 -18.85
N ARG A 89 7.09 -10.34 -18.53
CA ARG A 89 6.91 -8.93 -18.20
C ARG A 89 7.63 -8.56 -16.90
N ILE A 90 7.48 -9.35 -15.84
CA ILE A 90 8.18 -9.16 -14.57
C ILE A 90 9.69 -9.16 -14.77
N ALA A 91 10.23 -10.16 -15.48
CA ALA A 91 11.66 -10.24 -15.78
C ALA A 91 12.18 -9.00 -16.53
N ARG A 92 11.38 -8.45 -17.47
CA ARG A 92 11.73 -7.22 -18.18
C ARG A 92 11.74 -6.01 -17.25
N LEU A 93 10.73 -5.86 -16.39
CA LEU A 93 10.65 -4.74 -15.44
C LEU A 93 11.76 -4.78 -14.38
N MET A 94 12.27 -5.98 -14.06
CA MET A 94 13.39 -6.17 -13.14
C MET A 94 14.76 -5.97 -13.77
N ALA A 95 14.84 -5.95 -15.10
CA ALA A 95 16.10 -5.70 -15.80
C ALA A 95 16.60 -4.27 -15.51
N PRO A 96 17.93 -4.06 -15.41
CA PRO A 96 18.49 -2.71 -15.30
C PRO A 96 18.07 -1.84 -16.48
N SER A 97 17.85 -0.55 -16.23
CA SER A 97 17.61 0.42 -17.31
C SER A 97 18.86 0.58 -18.20
N PRO A 98 18.74 1.15 -19.41
CA PRO A 98 19.87 1.31 -20.33
C PRO A 98 21.07 2.09 -19.76
N ASN A 99 20.85 2.92 -18.74
CA ASN A 99 21.90 3.64 -18.01
C ASN A 99 22.52 2.83 -16.84
N GLY A 100 22.21 1.53 -16.73
CA GLY A 100 22.76 0.62 -15.73
C GLY A 100 22.13 0.72 -14.33
N ARG A 101 21.12 1.57 -14.12
CA ARG A 101 20.43 1.70 -12.83
C ARG A 101 19.54 0.47 -12.60
N ALA A 102 19.61 -0.09 -11.39
CA ALA A 102 18.73 -1.18 -11.00
C ALA A 102 17.27 -0.70 -10.99
N SER A 103 16.35 -1.59 -11.38
CA SER A 103 14.92 -1.28 -11.33
C SER A 103 14.49 -0.92 -9.91
N ALA A 104 13.60 0.07 -9.80
CA ALA A 104 12.95 0.44 -8.55
C ALA A 104 11.74 -0.45 -8.24
N LEU A 105 11.37 -1.40 -9.11
CA LEU A 105 10.25 -2.30 -8.87
C LEU A 105 10.55 -3.20 -7.66
N ARG A 106 9.67 -3.19 -6.67
CA ARG A 106 9.79 -3.96 -5.41
C ARG A 106 8.53 -4.67 -4.98
N GLY A 107 7.41 -4.38 -5.63
CA GLY A 107 6.19 -5.16 -5.47
C GLY A 107 5.26 -5.07 -6.66
N LEU A 108 4.25 -5.92 -6.66
CA LEU A 108 3.13 -5.86 -7.58
C LEU A 108 1.81 -5.86 -6.81
N ARG A 109 0.84 -5.09 -7.29
CA ARG A 109 -0.47 -4.94 -6.68
C ARG A 109 -1.58 -5.30 -7.67
N PRO A 110 -2.16 -6.51 -7.61
CA PRO A 110 -3.42 -6.79 -8.30
C PRO A 110 -4.56 -5.96 -7.68
N MET A 111 -5.49 -5.48 -8.50
CA MET A 111 -6.65 -4.67 -8.06
C MET A 111 -7.77 -5.54 -7.47
N LEU A 112 -7.43 -6.38 -6.48
CA LEU A 112 -8.30 -7.43 -5.93
C LEU A 112 -9.67 -6.89 -5.50
N GLN A 113 -9.71 -5.73 -4.83
CA GLN A 113 -10.96 -5.14 -4.35
C GLN A 113 -12.01 -4.87 -5.44
N SER A 114 -11.59 -4.74 -6.70
CA SER A 114 -12.42 -4.41 -7.86
C SER A 114 -12.76 -5.64 -8.71
N LEU A 115 -12.20 -6.81 -8.39
CA LEU A 115 -12.50 -8.06 -9.08
C LEU A 115 -13.82 -8.65 -8.56
N PRO A 116 -14.60 -9.34 -9.42
CA PRO A 116 -15.88 -9.90 -9.01
C PRO A 116 -15.75 -11.14 -8.11
N GLU A 117 -14.67 -11.91 -8.25
CA GLU A 117 -14.43 -13.11 -7.44
C GLU A 117 -13.51 -12.81 -6.25
N ASP A 118 -14.02 -13.02 -5.04
CA ASP A 118 -13.25 -12.74 -3.82
C ASP A 118 -12.01 -13.65 -3.68
N ASP A 119 -12.04 -14.85 -4.28
CA ASP A 119 -10.99 -15.87 -4.24
C ASP A 119 -10.05 -15.82 -5.46
N TRP A 120 -10.15 -14.79 -6.32
CA TRP A 120 -9.38 -14.67 -7.56
C TRP A 120 -7.88 -14.92 -7.38
N ILE A 121 -7.32 -14.50 -6.24
CA ILE A 121 -5.88 -14.63 -5.94
C ILE A 121 -5.41 -16.09 -5.74
N LEU A 122 -6.33 -17.03 -5.57
CA LEU A 122 -6.04 -18.46 -5.43
C LEU A 122 -6.08 -19.23 -6.75
N ARG A 123 -6.36 -18.54 -7.86
CA ARG A 123 -6.44 -19.16 -9.19
C ARG A 123 -5.10 -19.83 -9.55
N PRO A 124 -5.10 -21.13 -9.93
CA PRO A 124 -3.88 -21.84 -10.30
C PRO A 124 -3.09 -21.17 -11.43
N GLU A 125 -3.78 -20.45 -12.31
CA GLU A 125 -3.17 -19.73 -13.43
C GLU A 125 -2.21 -18.62 -12.99
N LEU A 126 -2.29 -18.16 -11.73
CA LEU A 126 -1.41 -17.12 -11.18
C LEU A 126 -0.03 -17.66 -10.75
N GLU A 127 0.12 -18.98 -10.57
CA GLU A 127 1.38 -19.57 -10.05
C GLU A 127 2.62 -19.12 -10.84
N PRO A 128 2.64 -19.08 -12.19
CA PRO A 128 3.81 -18.63 -12.92
C PRO A 128 4.22 -17.20 -12.55
N ALA A 129 3.25 -16.30 -12.36
CA ALA A 129 3.50 -14.92 -11.98
C ALA A 129 3.99 -14.81 -10.53
N LEU A 130 3.34 -15.53 -9.60
CA LEU A 130 3.76 -15.58 -8.20
C LEU A 130 5.16 -16.19 -8.03
N ALA A 131 5.50 -17.20 -8.85
CA ALA A 131 6.84 -17.77 -8.92
C ALA A 131 7.89 -16.76 -9.42
N ALA A 132 7.56 -15.99 -10.45
CA ALA A 132 8.42 -14.91 -10.95
C ALA A 132 8.62 -13.81 -9.90
N MET A 133 7.56 -13.42 -9.16
CA MET A 133 7.67 -12.47 -8.05
C MET A 133 8.62 -12.98 -6.95
N LYS A 134 8.43 -14.23 -6.50
CA LYS A 134 9.34 -14.89 -5.53
C LYS A 134 10.78 -14.90 -6.02
N HIS A 135 11.00 -15.28 -7.28
CA HIS A 135 12.34 -15.35 -7.89
C HIS A 135 13.06 -13.99 -7.89
N HIS A 136 12.33 -12.91 -8.13
CA HIS A 136 12.87 -11.56 -8.17
C HIS A 136 12.82 -10.82 -6.82
N GLY A 137 12.36 -11.48 -5.74
CA GLY A 137 12.25 -10.87 -4.42
C GLY A 137 11.21 -9.75 -4.34
N LEU A 138 10.14 -9.83 -5.12
CA LEU A 138 9.04 -8.87 -5.11
C LEU A 138 8.03 -9.18 -4.01
N ALA A 139 7.49 -8.15 -3.38
CA ALA A 139 6.32 -8.24 -2.51
C ALA A 139 5.00 -8.25 -3.32
N LEU A 140 3.94 -8.82 -2.75
CA LEU A 140 2.58 -8.66 -3.24
C LEU A 140 1.83 -7.69 -2.33
N ASP A 141 1.46 -6.54 -2.86
CA ASP A 141 0.58 -5.61 -2.15
C ASP A 141 -0.88 -6.02 -2.38
N ALA A 142 -1.64 -6.18 -1.30
CA ALA A 142 -3.00 -6.67 -1.32
C ALA A 142 -3.98 -5.55 -0.98
N LEU A 143 -4.55 -4.92 -2.01
CA LEU A 143 -5.64 -3.95 -1.86
C LEU A 143 -6.98 -4.70 -1.69
N VAL A 144 -7.40 -4.87 -0.44
CA VAL A 144 -8.50 -5.77 -0.06
C VAL A 144 -9.43 -5.19 1.00
N TYR A 145 -10.64 -5.75 1.05
CA TYR A 145 -11.61 -5.67 2.14
C TYR A 145 -11.60 -6.94 3.04
N PRO A 146 -12.31 -6.93 4.19
CA PRO A 146 -12.36 -8.08 5.10
C PRO A 146 -12.82 -9.39 4.46
N ARG A 147 -13.70 -9.32 3.46
CA ARG A 147 -14.20 -10.50 2.73
C ARG A 147 -13.10 -11.32 2.01
N HIS A 148 -11.97 -10.70 1.67
CA HIS A 148 -10.87 -11.41 0.98
C HIS A 148 -9.85 -12.04 1.94
N LEU A 149 -9.91 -11.70 3.23
CA LEU A 149 -8.91 -12.12 4.22
C LEU A 149 -8.77 -13.64 4.35
N PRO A 150 -9.85 -14.46 4.29
CA PRO A 150 -9.70 -15.91 4.27
C PRO A 150 -8.83 -16.43 3.12
N TYR A 151 -8.93 -15.82 1.94
CA TYR A 151 -8.15 -16.23 0.77
C TYR A 151 -6.70 -15.74 0.84
N LEU A 152 -6.44 -14.60 1.49
CA LEU A 152 -5.07 -14.19 1.79
C LEU A 152 -4.37 -15.12 2.79
N VAL A 153 -5.10 -15.67 3.78
CA VAL A 153 -4.55 -16.69 4.68
C VAL A 153 -4.12 -17.92 3.90
N GLU A 154 -4.93 -18.38 2.95
CA GLU A 154 -4.61 -19.53 2.11
C GLU A 154 -3.42 -19.24 1.20
N LEU A 155 -3.41 -18.10 0.49
CA LEU A 155 -2.30 -17.67 -0.34
C LEU A 155 -0.98 -17.63 0.46
N ALA A 156 -0.99 -17.00 1.64
CA ALA A 156 0.20 -16.85 2.47
C ALA A 156 0.74 -18.19 2.99
N ARG A 157 -0.15 -19.17 3.26
CA ARG A 157 0.24 -20.54 3.63
C ARG A 157 0.82 -21.31 2.45
N CYS A 158 0.28 -21.14 1.26
CA CYS A 158 0.79 -21.76 0.03
C CYS A 158 2.12 -21.14 -0.42
N HIS A 159 2.34 -19.85 -0.13
CA HIS A 159 3.53 -19.09 -0.53
C HIS A 159 4.24 -18.46 0.68
N PRO A 160 4.77 -19.25 1.63
CA PRO A 160 5.32 -18.73 2.89
C PRO A 160 6.58 -17.86 2.70
N THR A 161 7.20 -17.89 1.53
CA THR A 161 8.36 -17.06 1.18
C THR A 161 8.02 -15.81 0.37
N LEU A 162 6.76 -15.62 -0.02
CA LEU A 162 6.30 -14.41 -0.70
C LEU A 162 5.85 -13.40 0.38
N PRO A 163 6.50 -12.22 0.50
CA PRO A 163 5.98 -11.15 1.34
C PRO A 163 4.65 -10.67 0.79
N VAL A 164 3.63 -10.60 1.63
CA VAL A 164 2.33 -10.03 1.27
C VAL A 164 2.04 -8.86 2.20
N VAL A 165 1.78 -7.69 1.62
CA VAL A 165 1.56 -6.44 2.33
C VAL A 165 0.08 -6.07 2.22
N ILE A 166 -0.64 -6.16 3.32
CA ILE A 166 -2.06 -5.78 3.40
C ILE A 166 -2.15 -4.26 3.34
N ASP A 167 -2.77 -3.72 2.30
CA ASP A 167 -3.00 -2.28 2.19
C ASP A 167 -4.11 -1.84 3.17
N HIS A 168 -3.91 -0.66 3.76
CA HIS A 168 -4.90 0.09 4.53
C HIS A 168 -5.60 -0.67 5.67
N GLY A 169 -4.90 -1.55 6.38
CA GLY A 169 -5.53 -2.39 7.40
C GLY A 169 -6.65 -3.29 6.85
N ALA A 170 -6.65 -3.61 5.56
CA ALA A 170 -7.76 -4.28 4.87
C ALA A 170 -9.10 -3.53 4.94
N LYS A 171 -9.04 -2.19 4.98
CA LYS A 171 -10.18 -1.28 4.88
C LYS A 171 -11.28 -1.58 5.92
N PRO A 172 -10.98 -1.39 7.22
CA PRO A 172 -11.96 -1.62 8.29
C PRO A 172 -13.23 -0.78 8.09
N PRO A 173 -14.40 -1.26 8.57
CA PRO A 173 -15.67 -0.56 8.41
C PRO A 173 -15.82 0.62 9.41
N ILE A 174 -14.85 1.54 9.44
CA ILE A 174 -14.78 2.63 10.43
C ILE A 174 -16.01 3.54 10.33
N ALA A 175 -16.42 3.94 9.12
CA ALA A 175 -17.54 4.87 8.92
C ALA A 175 -18.86 4.42 9.55
N VAL A 176 -19.12 3.11 9.58
CA VAL A 176 -20.37 2.52 10.10
C VAL A 176 -20.23 1.96 11.52
N SER A 177 -19.06 2.11 12.13
CA SER A 177 -18.76 1.62 13.47
C SER A 177 -18.58 2.78 14.44
N ASN A 178 -19.04 2.65 15.68
CA ASN A 178 -18.77 3.62 16.75
C ASN A 178 -17.68 3.14 17.73
N GLN A 179 -17.11 1.96 17.46
CA GLN A 179 -16.07 1.30 18.24
C GLN A 179 -15.24 0.41 17.31
N LEU A 180 -14.18 -0.17 17.85
CA LEU A 180 -13.36 -1.14 17.13
C LEU A 180 -14.21 -2.34 16.67
N ALA A 181 -14.19 -2.63 15.37
CA ALA A 181 -14.99 -3.70 14.78
C ALA A 181 -14.38 -5.08 15.12
N ALA A 182 -15.09 -5.87 15.93
CA ALA A 182 -14.63 -7.18 16.39
C ALA A 182 -14.34 -8.15 15.22
N ASP A 183 -15.26 -8.25 14.26
CA ASP A 183 -15.11 -9.15 13.10
C ASP A 183 -13.86 -8.83 12.26
N TRP A 184 -13.51 -7.54 12.15
CA TRP A 184 -12.29 -7.11 11.48
C TRP A 184 -11.03 -7.50 12.28
N CYS A 185 -11.08 -7.36 13.60
CA CYS A 185 -9.99 -7.78 14.49
C CYS A 185 -9.73 -9.29 14.38
N ASP A 186 -10.80 -10.09 14.46
CA ASP A 186 -10.72 -11.55 14.40
C ASP A 186 -10.19 -12.02 13.04
N ALA A 187 -10.67 -11.40 11.95
CA ALA A 187 -10.17 -11.70 10.62
C ALA A 187 -8.68 -11.37 10.48
N LEU A 188 -8.22 -10.20 10.93
CA LEU A 188 -6.79 -9.86 10.89
C LEU A 188 -5.94 -10.69 11.83
N ALA A 189 -6.46 -11.12 12.99
CA ALA A 189 -5.73 -11.99 13.91
C ALA A 189 -5.32 -13.32 13.26
N ALA A 190 -6.18 -13.87 12.39
CA ALA A 190 -5.87 -15.08 11.62
C ALA A 190 -4.73 -14.88 10.60
N LEU A 191 -4.53 -13.64 10.12
CA LEU A 191 -3.44 -13.28 9.22
C LEU A 191 -2.17 -12.95 10.01
N ALA A 192 -2.30 -12.30 11.16
CA ALA A 192 -1.19 -11.82 11.96
C ALA A 192 -0.30 -12.94 12.53
N VAL A 193 -0.75 -14.19 12.56
CA VAL A 193 0.09 -15.35 12.93
C VAL A 193 1.02 -15.82 11.79
N LEU A 194 0.85 -15.31 10.57
CA LEU A 194 1.63 -15.68 9.39
C LEU A 194 2.83 -14.72 9.25
N PRO A 195 4.08 -15.23 9.27
CA PRO A 195 5.27 -14.38 9.38
C PRO A 195 5.59 -13.59 8.11
N ASN A 196 5.09 -14.01 6.95
CA ASN A 196 5.25 -13.33 5.68
C ASN A 196 4.18 -12.26 5.40
N LEU A 197 3.27 -12.01 6.36
CA LEU A 197 2.26 -10.97 6.26
C LEU A 197 2.65 -9.70 6.98
N TYR A 198 2.53 -8.60 6.25
CA TYR A 198 2.77 -7.24 6.68
C TYR A 198 1.48 -6.43 6.51
N CYS A 199 1.39 -5.27 7.15
CA CYS A 199 0.23 -4.39 7.00
C CYS A 199 0.63 -2.92 6.96
N LYS A 200 -0.05 -2.14 6.11
CA LYS A 200 0.11 -0.69 6.06
C LYS A 200 -0.86 0.01 6.99
N ILE A 201 -0.30 0.96 7.75
CA ILE A 201 -1.05 1.99 8.46
C ILE A 201 -1.22 3.16 7.48
N SER A 202 -2.20 3.05 6.59
CA SER A 202 -2.53 4.03 5.54
C SER A 202 -4.02 3.94 5.20
N GLY A 203 -4.58 4.91 4.47
CA GLY A 203 -5.96 4.86 3.95
C GLY A 203 -7.12 4.84 4.97
N LEU A 204 -6.86 4.59 6.26
CA LEU A 204 -7.86 4.59 7.34
C LEU A 204 -8.69 5.89 7.39
N PRO A 205 -8.11 7.09 7.18
CA PRO A 205 -8.87 8.34 7.04
C PRO A 205 -10.02 8.30 6.03
N VAL A 206 -9.86 7.59 4.92
CA VAL A 206 -10.83 7.50 3.82
C VAL A 206 -11.95 6.52 4.17
N GLU A 207 -11.64 5.48 4.93
CA GLU A 207 -12.64 4.53 5.46
C GLU A 207 -13.42 5.10 6.65
N ALA A 208 -12.96 6.22 7.22
CA ALA A 208 -13.61 6.91 8.32
C ALA A 208 -14.69 7.89 7.84
N GLY A 209 -15.87 7.83 8.48
CA GLY A 209 -16.96 8.77 8.23
C GLY A 209 -16.66 10.16 8.81
N ALA A 210 -17.34 11.19 8.31
CA ALA A 210 -17.14 12.58 8.74
C ALA A 210 -17.29 12.80 10.26
N ASN A 211 -18.15 12.00 10.91
CA ASN A 211 -18.47 12.12 12.33
C ASN A 211 -17.60 11.25 13.25
N GLN A 212 -16.63 10.51 12.69
CA GLN A 212 -15.76 9.68 13.51
C GLN A 212 -14.78 10.54 14.32
N THR A 213 -14.04 9.91 15.23
CA THR A 213 -13.09 10.61 16.09
C THR A 213 -11.65 10.14 15.85
N PRO A 214 -10.64 11.00 16.08
CA PRO A 214 -9.24 10.58 16.03
C PRO A 214 -8.94 9.41 16.95
N GLU A 215 -9.59 9.36 18.11
CA GLU A 215 -9.42 8.30 19.10
C GLU A 215 -9.85 6.95 18.52
N LEU A 216 -10.98 6.89 17.80
CA LEU A 216 -11.39 5.66 17.14
C LEU A 216 -10.37 5.23 16.06
N LEU A 217 -9.88 6.17 15.24
CA LEU A 217 -8.82 5.83 14.27
C LEU A 217 -7.56 5.31 14.98
N ALA A 218 -7.19 5.91 16.12
CA ALA A 218 -6.07 5.46 16.93
C ALA A 218 -6.30 4.07 17.54
N ASP A 219 -7.53 3.70 17.89
CA ASP A 219 -7.85 2.34 18.34
C ASP A 219 -7.59 1.30 17.25
N TYR A 220 -7.96 1.59 15.99
CA TYR A 220 -7.64 0.71 14.86
C TYR A 220 -6.13 0.58 14.64
N ILE A 221 -5.38 1.69 14.75
CA ILE A 221 -3.91 1.68 14.64
C ILE A 221 -3.29 0.87 15.78
N THR A 222 -3.76 1.08 17.02
CA THR A 222 -3.29 0.34 18.20
C THR A 222 -3.56 -1.15 18.05
N GLN A 223 -4.72 -1.52 17.52
CA GLN A 223 -5.03 -2.92 17.24
C GLN A 223 -4.11 -3.52 16.18
N LEU A 224 -3.77 -2.79 15.12
CA LEU A 224 -2.76 -3.24 14.15
C LEU A 224 -1.41 -3.51 14.83
N VAL A 225 -0.96 -2.60 15.71
CA VAL A 225 0.29 -2.76 16.49
C VAL A 225 0.24 -4.01 17.38
N VAL A 226 -0.88 -4.25 18.05
CA VAL A 226 -1.09 -5.46 18.88
C VAL A 226 -1.02 -6.74 18.05
N LEU A 227 -1.65 -6.76 16.87
CA LEU A 227 -1.73 -7.96 16.03
C LEU A 227 -0.40 -8.25 15.31
N PHE A 228 0.14 -7.26 14.60
CA PHE A 228 1.28 -7.48 13.71
C PHE A 228 2.62 -7.26 14.40
N GLY A 229 2.67 -6.39 15.42
CA GLY A 229 3.93 -5.85 15.92
C GLY A 229 4.58 -4.87 14.94
N ALA A 230 5.45 -4.01 15.46
CA ALA A 230 6.03 -2.89 14.69
C ALA A 230 6.85 -3.33 13.47
N GLU A 231 7.60 -4.43 13.57
CA GLU A 231 8.43 -4.99 12.50
C GLU A 231 7.64 -5.53 11.29
N ARG A 232 6.30 -5.56 11.39
CA ARG A 232 5.41 -5.96 10.30
C ARG A 232 4.42 -4.87 9.90
N LEU A 233 4.58 -3.67 10.45
CA LEU A 233 3.79 -2.50 10.13
C LEU A 233 4.62 -1.44 9.44
N MET A 234 4.04 -0.78 8.46
CA MET A 234 4.64 0.37 7.80
C MET A 234 3.62 1.48 7.60
N TRP A 235 4.02 2.71 7.86
CA TRP A 235 3.17 3.88 7.66
C TRP A 235 3.15 4.32 6.18
N GLY A 236 1.99 4.77 5.71
CA GLY A 236 1.85 5.43 4.41
C GLY A 236 0.75 6.50 4.45
N SER A 237 0.87 7.51 3.60
CA SER A 237 -0.09 8.62 3.58
C SER A 237 -1.39 8.30 2.87
N ASP A 238 -1.32 7.45 1.84
CA ASP A 238 -2.36 7.27 0.82
C ASP A 238 -2.67 8.56 0.04
N TRP A 239 -1.72 9.51 0.01
CA TRP A 239 -1.89 10.74 -0.76
C TRP A 239 -1.87 10.44 -2.27
N PRO A 240 -2.69 11.12 -3.09
CA PRO A 240 -3.63 12.19 -2.76
C PRO A 240 -5.03 11.67 -2.35
N VAL A 241 -5.27 10.36 -2.37
CA VAL A 241 -6.57 9.74 -2.03
C VAL A 241 -6.99 10.10 -0.61
N LEU A 242 -6.02 10.26 0.30
CA LEU A 242 -6.17 10.83 1.63
C LEU A 242 -7.06 12.09 1.67
N THR A 243 -6.99 12.94 0.64
CA THR A 243 -7.76 14.20 0.58
C THR A 243 -9.26 13.98 0.35
N LEU A 244 -9.68 12.75 0.04
CA LEU A 244 -11.09 12.34 -0.01
C LEU A 244 -11.67 12.00 1.37
N ALA A 245 -10.84 11.89 2.41
CA ALA A 245 -11.33 11.61 3.75
C ALA A 245 -12.43 12.61 4.15
N ALA A 246 -13.53 12.07 4.69
CA ALA A 246 -14.74 12.85 4.91
C ALA A 246 -14.59 13.93 6.01
N ASN A 247 -13.62 13.75 6.92
CA ASN A 247 -13.35 14.71 7.99
C ASN A 247 -12.09 15.53 7.67
N PRO A 248 -12.21 16.88 7.58
CA PRO A 248 -11.09 17.74 7.21
C PRO A 248 -9.94 17.75 8.23
N ARG A 249 -10.17 17.29 9.47
CA ARG A 249 -9.13 17.22 10.52
C ARG A 249 -7.97 16.32 10.10
N TRP A 250 -8.24 15.25 9.37
CA TRP A 250 -7.22 14.28 8.91
C TRP A 250 -7.20 14.08 7.40
N ALA A 251 -8.03 14.79 6.63
CA ALA A 251 -7.94 14.83 5.17
C ALA A 251 -6.71 15.60 4.65
N THR A 252 -5.69 15.79 5.49
CA THR A 252 -4.43 16.47 5.18
C THR A 252 -3.28 15.59 5.61
N TYR A 253 -2.13 15.74 4.94
CA TYR A 253 -0.94 14.95 5.23
C TYR A 253 -0.51 15.04 6.70
N SER A 254 -0.45 16.26 7.25
CA SER A 254 -0.10 16.49 8.65
C SER A 254 -1.17 15.99 9.60
N GLY A 255 -2.46 16.20 9.29
CA GLY A 255 -3.56 15.74 10.13
C GLY A 255 -3.59 14.21 10.27
N TRP A 256 -3.34 13.48 9.18
CA TRP A 256 -3.19 12.03 9.25
C TRP A 256 -1.97 11.61 10.07
N LEU A 257 -0.81 12.23 9.83
CA LEU A 257 0.41 11.95 10.58
C LEU A 257 0.24 12.20 12.09
N ASP A 258 -0.52 13.24 12.48
CA ASP A 258 -0.81 13.55 13.87
C ASP A 258 -1.68 12.46 14.53
N VAL A 259 -2.67 11.89 13.81
CA VAL A 259 -3.46 10.75 14.29
C VAL A 259 -2.56 9.54 14.55
N VAL A 260 -1.64 9.23 13.63
CA VAL A 260 -0.70 8.11 13.80
C VAL A 260 0.24 8.36 14.99
N ARG A 261 0.79 9.57 15.13
CA ARG A 261 1.65 9.92 16.27
C ARG A 261 0.92 9.83 17.61
N MET A 262 -0.34 10.25 17.65
CA MET A 262 -1.18 10.10 18.83
C MET A 262 -1.35 8.63 19.22
N ALA A 263 -1.70 7.77 18.24
CA ALA A 263 -1.85 6.33 18.46
C ALA A 263 -0.55 5.65 18.94
N LEU A 264 0.60 6.14 18.48
CA LEU A 264 1.92 5.58 18.82
C LEU A 264 2.59 6.23 20.03
N SER A 265 1.92 7.17 20.73
CA SER A 265 2.54 7.97 21.80
C SER A 265 3.11 7.16 22.98
N GLY A 266 2.62 5.93 23.21
CA GLY A 266 3.11 5.00 24.24
C GLY A 266 3.93 3.83 23.70
N VAL A 267 4.24 3.80 22.39
CA VAL A 267 5.00 2.72 21.75
C VAL A 267 6.50 3.01 21.90
N ASP A 268 7.31 1.94 22.03
CA ASP A 268 8.76 2.06 22.14
C ASP A 268 9.36 2.83 20.93
N PRO A 269 10.33 3.74 21.14
CA PRO A 269 10.92 4.51 20.05
C PRO A 269 11.49 3.68 18.90
N ALA A 270 12.10 2.52 19.15
CA ALA A 270 12.63 1.66 18.09
C ALA A 270 11.49 1.04 17.27
N ALA A 271 10.39 0.67 17.93
CA ALA A 271 9.18 0.22 17.24
C ALA A 271 8.55 1.34 16.39
N ILE A 272 8.57 2.59 16.86
CA ILE A 272 8.13 3.75 16.07
C ILE A 272 9.01 3.93 14.82
N GLU A 273 10.33 3.81 14.96
CA GLU A 273 11.28 3.89 13.83
C GLU A 273 11.05 2.76 12.81
N ALA A 274 10.75 1.54 13.26
CA ALA A 274 10.37 0.44 12.39
C ALA A 274 9.11 0.77 11.58
N ILE A 275 8.04 1.23 12.24
CA ILE A 275 6.77 1.61 11.60
C ILE A 275 6.96 2.75 10.58
N PHE A 276 7.74 3.77 10.92
CA PHE A 276 7.95 4.94 10.07
C PHE A 276 9.03 4.76 9.00
N GLY A 277 9.63 3.57 8.84
CA GLY A 277 10.48 3.32 7.67
C GLY A 277 11.31 2.05 7.71
N GLY A 278 11.69 1.53 8.88
CA GLY A 278 12.50 0.30 8.97
C GLY A 278 11.83 -0.89 8.29
N THR A 279 10.54 -1.09 8.55
CA THR A 279 9.77 -2.21 7.98
C THR A 279 9.64 -2.10 6.47
N SER A 280 9.31 -0.92 5.92
CA SER A 280 9.17 -0.75 4.46
C SER A 280 10.52 -0.86 3.75
N ALA A 281 11.61 -0.37 4.34
CA ALA A 281 12.97 -0.56 3.82
C ALA A 281 13.36 -2.04 3.73
N GLY A 282 13.02 -2.83 4.77
CA GLY A 282 13.25 -4.28 4.79
C GLY A 282 12.41 -5.03 3.76
N VAL A 283 11.10 -4.78 3.72
CA VAL A 283 10.16 -5.49 2.83
C VAL A 283 10.41 -5.17 1.35
N TYR A 284 10.68 -3.91 1.03
CA TYR A 284 10.91 -3.46 -0.35
C TYR A 284 12.41 -3.33 -0.69
N GLY A 285 13.33 -3.84 0.15
CA GLY A 285 14.75 -3.97 -0.18
C GLY A 285 15.44 -2.68 -0.67
N PHE A 286 15.24 -1.57 0.04
CA PHE A 286 15.96 -0.31 -0.20
C PHE A 286 16.66 0.18 1.08
N THR A 287 17.66 1.05 0.90
CA THR A 287 18.45 1.66 1.99
C THR A 287 18.14 3.14 2.14
#